data_AF-A0A2N8KZC4-F1
#
_entry.id   AF-A0A2N8KZC4-F1
#
_cell.length_a   1.000
_cell.length_b   1.000
_cell.length_c   1.000
_cell.angle_alpha   90.00
_cell.angle_beta   90.00
_cell.angle_gamma   90.00
#
_symmetry.space_group_name_H-M   'P 1'
#
loop_
_entity.id
_entity.type
_entity.pdbx_description
1 polymer ?
#
loop_
_entity_poly.entity_id
_entity_poly.type
_entity_poly.pdbx_seq_one_letter_code
_entity_poly.pdbx_strand_id
1 'polypeptide(L)'
;MSTKPKINKYANLRTLARKLRDDLGGVELILLYAYNRTGKTRLSMEFKDEGKRKNKGTADTLYFNAFTEDLFTWDNDLDGDAVRTLQLNPDSTFFNGLKDLALDETIAGYLDRYADFDFDIDYDTWKVSFRKDDADSIKISRGEQNIFIWCLFMAICERMLDGHVSYQSMRYLYIDDPISSLDDNNAIAVACDLAQLLRRAANRKDQQGASAPIKVVFSSHHALFFNVMCNELSRAKEGEARVSHKRFFLHRPNGDGTYTLRATEDTPFFHHVASLAELQRAADPKNGKLYTFHFNALRSIMEKTASFFGHADISFCLKALNNEEDLALYNRALNLLSHGKYAIHEPTEMGEDNQDLFRRILGDFVTKFQFDLPEIMGAEAVAAAPAKAAAA
;
A
#
# COMPACT_ATOMS: atom_id res chain seq x y z
N MET A 1 -19.24 21.68 16.64
CA MET A 1 -18.11 22.23 15.85
C MET A 1 -17.60 21.12 14.96
N SER A 2 -17.61 21.28 13.64
CA SER A 2 -17.19 20.21 12.72
C SER A 2 -15.67 20.07 12.74
N THR A 3 -15.17 19.00 13.37
CA THR A 3 -13.75 18.64 13.46
C THR A 3 -13.27 17.96 12.18
N LYS A 4 -13.48 18.58 11.01
CA LYS A 4 -13.01 18.02 9.74
C LYS A 4 -11.48 18.19 9.63
N PRO A 5 -10.71 17.11 9.40
CA PRO A 5 -9.25 17.20 9.27
C PRO A 5 -8.86 18.10 8.08
N LYS A 6 -7.91 19.01 8.32
CA LYS A 6 -7.43 19.98 7.33
C LYS A 6 -6.83 19.27 6.10
N ILE A 7 -7.32 19.62 4.92
CA ILE A 7 -6.78 19.15 3.63
C ILE A 7 -5.72 20.14 3.16
N ASN A 8 -4.47 19.69 3.02
CA ASN A 8 -3.39 20.50 2.47
C ASN A 8 -3.18 20.17 0.99
N LYS A 9 -3.00 21.20 0.16
CA LYS A 9 -2.80 21.07 -1.29
C LYS A 9 -1.36 21.35 -1.67
N TYR A 10 -0.83 20.58 -2.62
CA TYR A 10 0.52 20.68 -3.15
C TYR A 10 0.47 20.69 -4.67
N ALA A 11 1.17 21.65 -5.28
CA ALA A 11 1.10 21.88 -6.73
C ALA A 11 1.85 20.81 -7.55
N ASN A 12 2.78 20.07 -6.92
CA ASN A 12 3.58 19.03 -7.57
C ASN A 12 4.29 18.14 -6.54
N LEU A 13 4.89 17.05 -7.03
CA LEU A 13 5.67 16.10 -6.22
C LEU A 13 6.82 16.77 -5.47
N ARG A 14 7.47 17.79 -6.05
CA ARG A 14 8.56 18.52 -5.38
C ARG A 14 8.09 19.20 -4.11
N THR A 15 6.98 19.93 -4.18
CA THR A 15 6.40 20.59 -2.99
C THR A 15 5.91 19.58 -1.94
N LEU A 16 5.38 18.43 -2.39
CA LEU A 16 4.96 17.35 -1.50
C LEU A 16 6.16 16.67 -0.82
N ALA A 17 7.21 16.32 -1.58
CA ALA A 17 8.44 15.72 -1.05
C ALA A 17 9.12 16.62 -0.01
N ARG A 18 9.19 17.94 -0.28
CA ARG A 18 9.67 18.90 0.72
C ARG A 18 8.83 18.86 1.99
N LYS A 19 7.50 18.86 1.86
CA LYS A 19 6.62 18.77 3.03
C LYS A 19 6.88 17.51 3.86
N LEU A 20 7.04 16.35 3.22
CA LEU A 20 7.33 15.10 3.92
C LEU A 20 8.67 15.17 4.65
N ARG A 21 9.71 15.70 4.01
CA ARG A 21 11.02 15.94 4.64
C ARG A 21 10.92 16.89 5.84
N ASP A 22 10.14 17.96 5.72
CA ASP A 22 9.92 18.93 6.80
C ASP A 22 9.14 18.30 7.96
N ASP A 23 8.13 17.47 7.68
CA ASP A 23 7.38 16.74 8.71
C ASP A 23 8.25 15.76 9.49
N LEU A 24 9.16 15.07 8.80
CA LEU A 24 10.17 14.22 9.41
C LEU A 24 11.15 15.01 10.28
N GLY A 25 11.17 16.35 10.21
CA GLY A 25 11.88 17.16 11.20
C GLY A 25 11.38 16.95 12.64
N GLY A 26 10.11 16.59 12.82
CA GLY A 26 9.48 16.43 14.14
C GLY A 26 8.95 15.03 14.48
N VAL A 27 9.01 14.07 13.55
CA VAL A 27 8.65 12.67 13.78
C VAL A 27 9.63 11.74 13.08
N GLU A 28 9.76 10.50 13.56
CA GLU A 28 10.66 9.52 12.95
C GLU A 28 10.03 8.81 11.74
N LEU A 29 8.70 8.68 11.72
CA LEU A 29 8.00 7.97 10.64
C LEU A 29 6.84 8.77 10.04
N ILE A 30 6.64 8.60 8.74
CA ILE A 30 5.41 8.96 8.04
C ILE A 30 4.82 7.72 7.39
N LEU A 31 3.56 7.42 7.72
CA LEU A 31 2.77 6.39 7.06
C LEU A 31 1.81 7.07 6.07
N LEU A 32 1.92 6.71 4.80
CA LEU A 32 1.23 7.35 3.69
C LEU A 32 0.33 6.35 2.96
N TYR A 33 -0.97 6.37 3.25
CA TYR A 33 -1.92 5.59 2.47
C TYR A 33 -2.22 6.33 1.17
N ALA A 34 -2.01 5.69 0.02
CA ALA A 34 -2.35 6.27 -1.28
C ALA A 34 -2.74 5.19 -2.29
N TYR A 35 -3.86 5.41 -2.97
CA TYR A 35 -4.34 4.54 -4.03
C TYR A 35 -3.34 4.39 -5.19
N ASN A 36 -3.58 3.40 -6.03
CA ASN A 36 -2.86 3.23 -7.29
C ASN A 36 -3.00 4.47 -8.17
N ARG A 37 -2.00 4.70 -9.03
CA ARG A 37 -1.93 5.86 -9.95
C ARG A 37 -1.80 7.25 -9.29
N THR A 38 -1.70 7.34 -7.97
CA THR A 38 -1.38 8.60 -7.27
C THR A 38 0.05 9.08 -7.53
N GLY A 39 0.97 8.20 -7.93
CA GLY A 39 2.35 8.53 -8.24
C GLY A 39 3.34 8.33 -7.09
N LYS A 40 3.04 7.43 -6.15
CA LYS A 40 3.90 7.10 -4.99
C LYS A 40 5.36 6.78 -5.37
N THR A 41 5.56 5.98 -6.40
CA THR A 41 6.91 5.63 -6.89
C THR A 41 7.69 6.84 -7.39
N ARG A 42 7.02 7.79 -8.04
CA ARG A 42 7.64 9.07 -8.44
C ARG A 42 7.88 9.98 -7.25
N LEU A 43 7.02 9.93 -6.23
CA LEU A 43 7.21 10.66 -4.99
C LEU A 43 8.43 10.17 -4.22
N SER A 44 8.69 8.86 -4.16
CA SER A 44 9.88 8.31 -3.49
C SER A 44 11.16 8.77 -4.18
N MET A 45 11.18 8.79 -5.52
CA MET A 45 12.32 9.30 -6.30
C MET A 45 12.51 10.80 -6.14
N GLU A 46 11.43 11.59 -6.18
CA GLU A 46 11.52 13.04 -5.94
C GLU A 46 11.95 13.34 -4.49
N PHE A 47 11.57 12.52 -3.51
CA PHE A 47 12.05 12.61 -2.14
C PHE A 47 13.56 12.38 -2.08
N LYS A 48 14.09 11.32 -2.71
CA LYS A 48 15.53 11.06 -2.82
C LYS A 48 16.27 12.21 -3.51
N ASP A 49 15.74 12.69 -4.64
CA ASP A 49 16.37 13.75 -5.43
C ASP A 49 16.38 15.11 -4.71
N GLU A 50 15.40 15.38 -3.85
CA GLU A 50 15.43 16.56 -2.98
C GLU A 50 16.62 16.52 -2.01
N GLY A 51 16.97 15.34 -1.48
CA GLY A 51 18.17 15.13 -0.67
C GLY A 51 19.45 15.35 -1.48
N LYS A 52 19.52 14.76 -2.68
CA LYS A 52 20.66 14.98 -3.60
C LYS A 52 20.89 16.45 -3.90
N ARG A 53 19.82 17.21 -4.19
CA ARG A 53 19.92 18.65 -4.48
C ARG A 53 20.45 19.44 -3.28
N LYS A 54 20.09 19.06 -2.05
CA LYS A 54 20.59 19.69 -0.82
C LYS A 54 22.03 19.28 -0.48
N ASN A 55 22.45 18.08 -0.89
CA ASN A 55 23.73 17.48 -0.52
C ASN A 55 24.73 17.41 -1.70
N LYS A 56 24.75 18.43 -2.56
CA LYS A 56 25.73 18.57 -3.67
C LYS A 56 25.81 17.34 -4.60
N GLY A 57 24.68 16.66 -4.83
CA GLY A 57 24.56 15.50 -5.71
C GLY A 57 24.57 14.15 -4.99
N THR A 58 24.93 14.09 -3.70
CA THR A 58 24.96 12.85 -2.92
C THR A 58 23.58 12.51 -2.35
N ALA A 59 23.09 11.29 -2.59
CA ALA A 59 21.81 10.84 -2.02
C ALA A 59 21.94 10.56 -0.52
N ASP A 60 20.89 10.91 0.24
CA ASP A 60 20.76 10.63 1.68
C ASP A 60 19.63 9.65 1.98
N THR A 61 19.06 9.01 0.95
CA THR A 61 17.85 8.19 1.04
C THR A 61 18.08 6.84 0.38
N LEU A 62 17.93 5.76 1.16
CA LEU A 62 17.75 4.40 0.66
C LEU A 62 16.26 4.18 0.37
N TYR A 63 15.91 3.44 -0.68
CA TYR A 63 14.51 3.24 -1.06
C TYR A 63 14.23 1.83 -1.55
N PHE A 64 12.96 1.44 -1.44
CA PHE A 64 12.35 0.28 -2.08
C PHE A 64 11.13 0.72 -2.86
N ASN A 65 11.09 0.40 -4.15
CA ASN A 65 10.01 0.70 -5.09
C ASN A 65 10.25 -0.08 -6.40
N ALA A 66 9.43 0.16 -7.43
CA ALA A 66 9.60 -0.45 -8.76
C ALA A 66 11.01 -0.28 -9.37
N PHE A 67 11.71 0.85 -9.17
CA PHE A 67 13.08 1.03 -9.66
C PHE A 67 14.09 0.10 -8.96
N THR A 68 13.76 -0.39 -7.76
CA THR A 68 14.57 -1.36 -7.02
C THR A 68 14.32 -2.76 -7.57
N GLU A 69 13.07 -3.10 -7.88
CA GLU A 69 12.71 -4.35 -8.56
C GLU A 69 13.36 -4.46 -9.94
N ASP A 70 13.42 -3.35 -10.69
CA ASP A 70 14.07 -3.27 -12.00
C ASP A 70 15.61 -3.47 -11.96
N LEU A 71 16.22 -3.55 -10.77
CA LEU A 71 17.64 -3.93 -10.65
C LEU A 71 17.87 -5.44 -10.83
N PHE A 72 16.79 -6.22 -10.98
CA PHE A 72 16.80 -7.67 -11.09
C PHE A 72 16.17 -8.10 -12.41
N THR A 73 16.93 -8.79 -13.24
CA THR A 73 16.48 -9.20 -14.59
C THR A 73 16.68 -10.69 -14.79
N TRP A 74 15.66 -11.37 -15.30
CA TRP A 74 15.79 -12.76 -15.74
C TRP A 74 16.42 -12.83 -17.12
N ASP A 75 17.36 -13.75 -17.29
CA ASP A 75 17.78 -14.24 -18.59
C ASP A 75 16.90 -15.44 -18.96
N ASN A 76 15.86 -15.20 -19.79
CA ASN A 76 14.82 -16.19 -20.07
C ASN A 76 15.05 -17.00 -21.36
N ASP A 77 15.96 -16.58 -22.25
CA ASP A 77 16.14 -17.15 -23.58
C ASP A 77 17.58 -17.70 -23.76
N LEU A 78 17.99 -18.58 -22.83
CA LEU A 78 19.31 -19.19 -22.85
C LEU A 78 19.38 -20.39 -23.82
N ASP A 79 20.50 -20.54 -24.53
CA ASP A 79 20.78 -21.70 -25.38
C ASP A 79 20.68 -23.00 -24.55
N GLY A 80 19.63 -23.79 -24.81
CA GLY A 80 19.40 -25.08 -24.17
C GLY A 80 18.63 -25.07 -22.85
N ASP A 81 18.07 -23.93 -22.40
CA ASP A 81 17.17 -23.80 -21.23
C ASP A 81 17.69 -24.36 -19.89
N ALA A 82 19.00 -24.66 -19.78
CA ALA A 82 19.52 -25.49 -18.69
C ALA A 82 19.81 -24.73 -17.38
N VAL A 83 20.14 -23.43 -17.42
CA VAL A 83 20.60 -22.68 -16.24
C VAL A 83 19.84 -21.37 -16.08
N ARG A 84 18.74 -21.38 -15.33
CA ARG A 84 17.93 -20.17 -15.10
C ARG A 84 18.49 -19.38 -13.92
N THR A 85 18.88 -18.13 -14.16
CA THR A 85 19.43 -17.24 -13.13
C THR A 85 18.77 -15.87 -13.17
N LEU A 86 18.68 -15.24 -12.00
CA LEU A 86 18.29 -13.85 -11.84
C LEU A 86 19.54 -13.00 -11.76
N GLN A 87 19.72 -12.09 -12.72
CA GLN A 87 20.86 -11.20 -12.77
C GLN A 87 20.61 -9.94 -11.95
N LEU A 88 21.60 -9.55 -11.14
CA LEU A 88 21.62 -8.29 -10.41
C LEU A 88 22.39 -7.26 -11.23
N ASN A 89 21.95 -6.01 -11.23
CA ASN A 89 22.70 -4.91 -11.84
C ASN A 89 23.92 -4.52 -10.96
N PRO A 90 25.16 -4.90 -11.33
CA PRO A 90 26.34 -4.70 -10.47
C PRO A 90 26.72 -3.22 -10.30
N ASP A 91 26.30 -2.35 -11.22
CA ASP A 91 26.62 -0.93 -11.21
C ASP A 91 25.76 -0.14 -10.22
N SER A 92 24.77 -0.79 -9.61
CA SER A 92 23.87 -0.15 -8.66
C SER A 92 24.52 -0.01 -7.29
N THR A 93 24.62 1.24 -6.81
CA THR A 93 25.05 1.55 -5.43
C THR A 93 24.21 0.88 -4.34
N PHE A 94 23.01 0.40 -4.70
CA PHE A 94 22.14 -0.38 -3.82
C PHE A 94 22.87 -1.62 -3.27
N PHE A 95 23.71 -2.24 -4.09
CA PHE A 95 24.43 -3.47 -3.80
C PHE A 95 25.83 -3.26 -3.19
N ASN A 96 26.23 -2.02 -2.88
CA ASN A 96 27.57 -1.72 -2.35
C ASN A 96 27.88 -2.39 -1.00
N GLY A 97 26.87 -2.86 -0.27
CA GLY A 97 27.06 -3.62 0.97
C GLY A 97 27.09 -5.13 0.80
N LEU A 98 26.86 -5.66 -0.41
CA LEU A 98 26.68 -7.10 -0.64
C LEU A 98 27.97 -7.93 -0.57
N LYS A 99 29.14 -7.32 -0.82
CA LYS A 99 30.41 -8.07 -0.95
C LYS A 99 31.09 -8.41 0.38
N ASP A 100 30.78 -7.71 1.47
CA ASP A 100 31.68 -7.65 2.62
C ASP A 100 31.27 -8.53 3.81
N LEU A 101 30.06 -9.11 3.87
CA LEU A 101 29.55 -9.90 5.02
C LEU A 101 28.41 -10.87 4.64
N ALA A 102 28.10 -11.80 5.55
CA ALA A 102 27.03 -12.82 5.53
C ALA A 102 25.59 -12.25 5.40
N LEU A 103 25.33 -11.55 4.29
CA LEU A 103 23.99 -11.11 3.93
C LEU A 103 23.12 -12.32 3.57
N ASP A 104 23.70 -13.36 3.01
CA ASP A 104 23.04 -14.62 2.66
C ASP A 104 22.27 -15.21 3.87
N GLU A 105 22.90 -15.30 5.04
CA GLU A 105 22.25 -15.79 6.27
C GLU A 105 21.08 -14.89 6.70
N THR A 106 21.25 -13.58 6.56
CA THR A 106 20.18 -12.61 6.90
C THR A 106 19.02 -12.72 5.90
N ILE A 107 19.33 -12.85 4.60
CA ILE A 107 18.35 -12.99 3.52
C ILE A 107 17.58 -14.29 3.69
N ALA A 108 18.27 -15.41 3.94
CA ALA A 108 17.67 -16.72 4.21
C ALA A 108 16.74 -16.65 5.43
N GLY A 109 17.18 -16.06 6.55
CA GLY A 109 16.34 -15.90 7.74
C GLY A 109 15.05 -15.08 7.52
N TYR A 110 15.05 -14.16 6.55
CA TYR A 110 13.81 -13.51 6.10
C TYR A 110 13.01 -14.42 5.14
N LEU A 111 13.67 -15.02 4.16
CA LEU A 111 13.04 -15.78 3.08
C LEU A 111 12.31 -17.03 3.59
N ASP A 112 12.92 -17.78 4.51
CA ASP A 112 12.38 -19.03 5.10
C ASP A 112 11.01 -18.82 5.79
N ARG A 113 10.65 -17.57 6.08
CA ARG A 113 9.37 -17.22 6.71
C ARG A 113 8.24 -16.98 5.71
N TYR A 114 8.56 -16.77 4.44
CA TYR A 114 7.61 -16.33 3.41
C TYR A 114 7.55 -17.26 2.21
N ALA A 115 8.62 -18.00 1.96
CA ALA A 115 8.74 -18.87 0.81
C ALA A 115 9.53 -20.14 1.13
N ASP A 116 9.33 -21.14 0.28
CA ASP A 116 9.87 -22.50 0.44
C ASP A 116 10.75 -22.82 -0.79
N PHE A 117 11.90 -22.14 -0.85
CA PHE A 117 12.98 -22.35 -1.81
C PHE A 117 14.29 -21.74 -1.27
N ASP A 118 15.41 -22.32 -1.68
CA ASP A 118 16.75 -21.82 -1.37
C ASP A 118 17.29 -20.94 -2.52
N PHE A 119 18.31 -20.15 -2.20
CA PHE A 119 19.01 -19.33 -3.17
C PHE A 119 20.53 -19.40 -2.96
N ASP A 120 21.27 -19.04 -4.00
CA ASP A 120 22.73 -18.90 -3.96
C ASP A 120 23.13 -17.70 -4.83
N ILE A 121 23.91 -16.80 -4.24
CA ILE A 121 24.36 -15.56 -4.90
C ILE A 121 25.83 -15.71 -5.29
N ASP A 122 26.08 -15.71 -6.59
CA ASP A 122 27.43 -15.56 -7.12
C ASP A 122 27.76 -14.07 -7.19
N TYR A 123 28.60 -13.61 -6.25
CA TYR A 123 29.03 -12.21 -6.13
C TYR A 123 30.10 -11.79 -7.15
N ASP A 124 30.72 -12.74 -7.85
CA ASP A 124 31.66 -12.46 -8.93
C ASP A 124 30.90 -12.19 -10.23
N THR A 125 29.86 -12.99 -10.51
CA THR A 125 29.04 -12.85 -11.73
C THR A 125 27.74 -12.07 -11.54
N TRP A 126 27.39 -11.72 -10.30
CA TRP A 126 26.15 -11.04 -9.92
C TRP A 126 24.88 -11.78 -10.37
N LYS A 127 24.89 -13.10 -10.20
CA LYS A 127 23.79 -13.99 -10.55
C LYS A 127 23.26 -14.69 -9.31
N VAL A 128 21.95 -14.84 -9.26
CA VAL A 128 21.26 -15.63 -8.24
C VAL A 128 20.67 -16.87 -8.90
N SER A 129 20.99 -18.02 -8.34
CA SER A 129 20.34 -19.28 -8.66
C SER A 129 19.39 -19.67 -7.54
N PHE A 130 18.30 -20.35 -7.89
CA PHE A 130 17.30 -20.82 -6.94
C PHE A 130 17.20 -22.32 -6.98
N ARG A 131 16.90 -22.94 -5.85
CA ARG A 131 16.82 -24.40 -5.71
C ARG A 131 15.63 -24.77 -4.83
N LYS A 132 15.04 -25.93 -5.06
CA LYS A 132 13.97 -26.48 -4.23
C LYS A 132 14.06 -27.99 -4.24
N ASP A 133 14.12 -28.60 -3.06
CA ASP A 133 14.34 -30.05 -2.91
C ASP A 133 15.59 -30.49 -3.71
N ASP A 134 15.45 -31.48 -4.60
CA ASP A 134 16.53 -31.98 -5.47
C ASP A 134 16.67 -31.19 -6.80
N ALA A 135 15.87 -30.13 -7.00
CA ALA A 135 15.87 -29.37 -8.25
C ALA A 135 16.72 -28.09 -8.14
N ASP A 136 17.78 -28.04 -8.96
CA ASP A 136 18.64 -26.87 -9.09
C ASP A 136 18.21 -25.94 -10.23
N SER A 137 18.59 -24.65 -10.13
CA SER A 137 18.36 -23.63 -11.17
C SER A 137 16.89 -23.48 -11.59
N ILE A 138 15.99 -23.47 -10.60
CA ILE A 138 14.55 -23.37 -10.85
C ILE A 138 14.12 -21.95 -11.24
N LYS A 139 13.05 -21.85 -12.04
CA LYS A 139 12.36 -20.58 -12.26
C LYS A 139 11.32 -20.37 -11.16
N ILE A 140 11.55 -19.41 -10.29
CA ILE A 140 10.54 -18.97 -9.31
C ILE A 140 9.49 -18.07 -9.97
N SER A 141 8.28 -18.02 -9.39
CA SER A 141 7.20 -17.15 -9.83
C SER A 141 7.54 -15.67 -9.64
N ARG A 142 6.75 -14.78 -10.26
CA ARG A 142 6.88 -13.33 -10.03
C ARG A 142 6.65 -12.93 -8.57
N GLY A 143 5.72 -13.58 -7.89
CA GLY A 143 5.46 -13.34 -6.47
C GLY A 143 6.67 -13.72 -5.62
N GLU A 144 7.22 -14.92 -5.82
CA GLU A 144 8.41 -15.40 -5.12
C GLU A 144 9.66 -14.55 -5.41
N GLN A 145 9.84 -14.09 -6.65
CA GLN A 145 10.90 -13.13 -6.99
C GLN A 145 10.75 -11.84 -6.18
N ASN A 146 9.53 -11.30 -6.06
CA ASN A 146 9.28 -10.10 -5.28
C ASN A 146 9.55 -10.31 -3.79
N ILE A 147 9.19 -11.49 -3.23
CA ILE A 147 9.56 -11.87 -1.86
C ILE A 147 11.08 -11.88 -1.70
N PHE A 148 11.80 -12.50 -2.63
CA PHE A 148 13.27 -12.58 -2.57
C PHE A 148 13.91 -11.18 -2.59
N ILE A 149 13.50 -10.33 -3.54
CA ILE A 149 14.00 -8.94 -3.65
C ILE A 149 13.69 -8.14 -2.38
N TRP A 150 12.50 -8.36 -1.79
CA TRP A 150 12.12 -7.79 -0.50
C TRP A 150 13.01 -8.27 0.64
N CYS A 151 13.29 -9.57 0.75
CA CYS A 151 14.18 -10.14 1.78
C CYS A 151 15.60 -9.58 1.66
N LEU A 152 16.11 -9.45 0.43
CA LEU A 152 17.38 -8.80 0.13
C LEU A 152 17.39 -7.34 0.59
N PHE A 153 16.32 -6.59 0.33
CA PHE A 153 16.20 -5.22 0.81
C PHE A 153 16.15 -5.12 2.33
N MET A 154 15.42 -6.01 3.00
CA MET A 154 15.39 -6.08 4.47
C MET A 154 16.79 -6.33 5.03
N ALA A 155 17.56 -7.24 4.45
CA ALA A 155 18.94 -7.51 4.84
C ALA A 155 19.88 -6.30 4.62
N ILE A 156 19.69 -5.55 3.53
CA ILE A 156 20.40 -4.28 3.31
C ILE A 156 20.03 -3.25 4.39
N CYS A 157 18.76 -3.16 4.76
CA CYS A 157 18.32 -2.27 5.83
C CYS A 157 18.95 -2.63 7.17
N GLU A 158 19.13 -3.92 7.47
CA GLU A 158 19.90 -4.36 8.65
C GLU A 158 21.32 -3.81 8.64
N ARG A 159 22.05 -3.91 7.51
CA ARG A 159 23.40 -3.33 7.38
C ARG A 159 23.42 -1.81 7.54
N MET A 160 22.40 -1.13 7.03
CA MET A 160 22.24 0.31 7.25
C MET A 160 22.06 0.63 8.74
N LEU A 161 21.26 -0.16 9.47
CA LEU A 161 21.08 0.01 10.92
C LEU A 161 22.37 -0.26 11.69
N ASP A 162 23.12 -1.28 11.30
CA ASP A 162 24.44 -1.63 11.88
C ASP A 162 25.51 -0.56 11.61
N GLY A 163 25.23 0.41 10.72
CA GLY A 163 26.16 1.50 10.40
C GLY A 163 27.25 1.10 9.39
N HIS A 164 26.99 0.11 8.55
CA HIS A 164 27.90 -0.34 7.50
C HIS A 164 28.34 0.84 6.61
N VAL A 165 29.63 0.90 6.27
CA VAL A 165 30.27 2.01 5.54
C VAL A 165 29.53 2.39 4.26
N SER A 166 29.05 1.40 3.51
CA SER A 166 28.30 1.59 2.26
C SER A 166 27.00 2.40 2.41
N TYR A 167 26.43 2.46 3.63
CA TYR A 167 25.14 3.10 3.89
C TYR A 167 25.21 4.23 4.94
N GLN A 168 26.40 4.61 5.43
CA GLN A 168 26.56 5.63 6.48
C GLN A 168 26.01 7.02 6.10
N SER A 169 25.97 7.35 4.81
CA SER A 169 25.41 8.62 4.33
C SER A 169 23.88 8.63 4.28
N MET A 170 23.23 7.47 4.44
CA MET A 170 21.77 7.34 4.35
C MET A 170 21.13 7.75 5.69
N ARG A 171 20.30 8.78 5.63
CA ARG A 171 19.54 9.33 6.78
C ARG A 171 18.06 8.99 6.70
N TYR A 172 17.60 8.64 5.52
CA TYR A 172 16.20 8.36 5.23
C TYR A 172 16.02 6.99 4.59
N LEU A 173 14.90 6.36 4.91
CA LEU A 173 14.39 5.17 4.26
C LEU A 173 13.03 5.49 3.62
N TYR A 174 12.87 5.21 2.32
CA TYR A 174 11.59 5.39 1.64
C TYR A 174 11.11 4.05 1.06
N ILE A 175 10.02 3.51 1.59
CA ILE A 175 9.45 2.23 1.15
C ILE A 175 8.11 2.51 0.47
N ASP A 176 8.00 2.19 -0.81
CA ASP A 176 6.78 2.30 -1.60
C ASP A 176 6.28 0.92 -2.02
N ASP A 177 5.09 0.54 -1.53
CA ASP A 177 4.39 -0.71 -1.88
C ASP A 177 5.30 -1.96 -1.85
N PRO A 178 5.78 -2.37 -0.66
CA PRO A 178 6.75 -3.47 -0.55
C PRO A 178 6.22 -4.82 -1.05
N ILE A 179 4.89 -4.95 -1.17
CA ILE A 179 4.21 -6.20 -1.51
C ILE A 179 3.06 -5.93 -2.48
N SER A 180 3.40 -5.63 -3.75
CA SER A 180 2.40 -5.31 -4.77
C SER A 180 1.57 -6.53 -5.26
N SER A 181 1.96 -7.76 -4.90
CA SER A 181 1.48 -9.00 -5.55
C SER A 181 1.51 -10.28 -4.68
N LEU A 182 1.54 -10.15 -3.36
CA LEU A 182 1.53 -11.31 -2.45
C LEU A 182 0.12 -11.78 -2.08
N ASP A 183 0.01 -13.01 -1.61
CA ASP A 183 -1.18 -13.51 -0.92
C ASP A 183 -1.35 -12.84 0.46
N ASP A 184 -2.60 -12.73 0.93
CA ASP A 184 -2.93 -12.02 2.18
C ASP A 184 -2.18 -12.55 3.41
N ASN A 185 -1.78 -13.82 3.40
CA ASN A 185 -1.04 -14.46 4.49
C ASN A 185 0.39 -13.91 4.62
N ASN A 186 1.14 -13.81 3.52
CA ASN A 186 2.48 -13.23 3.55
C ASN A 186 2.45 -11.73 3.86
N ALA A 187 1.38 -11.02 3.46
CA ALA A 187 1.26 -9.59 3.72
C ALA A 187 1.31 -9.23 5.21
N ILE A 188 0.69 -10.02 6.08
CA ILE A 188 0.71 -9.77 7.53
C ILE A 188 2.11 -10.04 8.11
N ALA A 189 2.73 -11.17 7.75
CA ALA A 189 4.05 -11.54 8.25
C ALA A 189 5.10 -10.49 7.84
N VAL A 190 5.11 -10.09 6.57
CA VAL A 190 5.99 -9.06 6.04
C VAL A 190 5.77 -7.71 6.74
N ALA A 191 4.52 -7.32 6.98
CA ALA A 191 4.23 -6.08 7.70
C ALA A 191 4.74 -6.10 9.15
N CYS A 192 4.59 -7.24 9.85
CA CYS A 192 5.10 -7.41 11.21
C CYS A 192 6.63 -7.27 11.27
N ASP A 193 7.34 -7.93 10.37
CA ASP A 193 8.80 -7.86 10.31
C ASP A 193 9.30 -6.48 9.90
N LEU A 194 8.63 -5.84 8.94
CA LEU A 194 8.92 -4.46 8.58
C LEU A 194 8.74 -3.53 9.78
N ALA A 195 7.63 -3.66 10.52
CA ALA A 195 7.38 -2.80 11.68
C ALA A 195 8.47 -2.94 12.76
N GLN A 196 8.99 -4.14 12.99
CA GLN A 196 10.12 -4.37 13.91
C GLN A 196 11.38 -3.66 13.42
N LEU A 197 11.71 -3.77 12.13
CA LEU A 197 12.84 -3.08 11.54
C LEU A 197 12.69 -1.56 11.63
N LEU A 198 11.50 -1.01 11.35
CA LEU A 198 11.25 0.42 11.43
C LEU A 198 11.32 0.95 12.87
N ARG A 199 10.94 0.15 13.87
CA ARG A 199 11.13 0.47 15.30
C ARG A 199 12.60 0.57 15.66
N ARG A 200 13.43 -0.35 15.17
CA ARG A 200 14.88 -0.31 15.36
C ARG A 200 15.48 0.90 14.64
N ALA A 201 15.02 1.23 13.44
CA ALA A 201 15.41 2.43 12.70
C ALA A 201 15.11 3.72 13.48
N ALA A 202 13.90 3.86 14.01
CA ALA A 202 13.47 5.03 14.76
C ALA A 202 14.16 5.20 16.12
N ASN A 203 14.67 4.12 16.71
CA ASN A 203 15.33 4.13 18.01
C ASN A 203 16.84 3.89 17.90
N ARG A 204 17.39 3.94 16.68
CA ARG A 204 18.79 3.68 16.41
C ARG A 204 19.69 4.65 17.18
N LYS A 205 20.79 4.12 17.72
CA LYS A 205 21.88 4.87 18.33
C LYS A 205 23.14 4.76 17.48
N ASP A 206 23.97 5.80 17.51
CA ASP A 206 25.31 5.73 16.92
C ASP A 206 26.29 4.95 17.81
N GLN A 207 27.54 4.83 17.36
CA GLN A 207 28.60 4.10 18.07
C GLN A 207 28.92 4.72 19.44
N GLN A 208 28.60 5.99 19.64
CA GLN A 208 28.79 6.73 20.89
C GLN A 208 27.55 6.64 21.80
N GLY A 209 26.51 5.91 21.38
CA GLY A 209 25.27 5.72 22.12
C GLY A 209 24.30 6.90 22.03
N ALA A 210 24.60 7.92 21.22
CA ALA A 210 23.71 9.05 20.99
C ALA A 210 22.58 8.69 20.02
N SER A 211 21.43 9.32 20.18
CA SER A 211 20.25 9.07 19.35
C SER A 211 20.52 9.48 17.89
N ALA A 212 20.50 8.52 16.99
CA ALA A 212 20.77 8.70 15.57
C ALA A 212 19.74 7.94 14.72
N PRO A 213 18.45 8.32 14.81
CA PRO A 213 17.37 7.61 14.15
C PRO A 213 17.46 7.73 12.64
N ILE A 214 17.06 6.65 11.95
CA ILE A 214 16.82 6.67 10.51
C ILE A 214 15.35 6.99 10.29
N LYS A 215 15.10 8.06 9.53
CA LYS A 215 13.74 8.58 9.33
C LYS A 215 13.07 7.89 8.16
N VAL A 216 11.81 7.49 8.32
CA VAL A 216 11.16 6.60 7.37
C VAL A 216 9.91 7.24 6.76
N VAL A 217 9.76 7.10 5.45
CA VAL A 217 8.48 7.25 4.76
C VAL A 217 8.06 5.87 4.27
N PHE A 218 6.91 5.40 4.72
CA PHE A 218 6.29 4.19 4.23
C PHE A 218 5.01 4.57 3.48
N SER A 219 4.87 4.15 2.23
CA SER A 219 3.67 4.35 1.45
C SER A 219 3.09 3.05 0.92
N SER A 220 1.77 2.89 1.01
CA SER A 220 1.12 1.75 0.39
C SER A 220 -0.32 2.03 -0.08
N HIS A 221 -0.73 1.29 -1.12
CA HIS A 221 -2.14 1.15 -1.51
C HIS A 221 -2.81 -0.08 -0.88
N HIS A 222 -2.04 -1.01 -0.30
CA HIS A 222 -2.57 -2.26 0.24
C HIS A 222 -3.13 -2.04 1.65
N ALA A 223 -4.46 -2.04 1.77
CA ALA A 223 -5.13 -1.62 3.01
C ALA A 223 -4.85 -2.52 4.23
N LEU A 224 -4.85 -3.85 4.07
CA LEU A 224 -4.52 -4.77 5.17
C LEU A 224 -3.10 -4.49 5.69
N PHE A 225 -2.12 -4.47 4.80
CA PHE A 225 -0.73 -4.15 5.14
C PHE A 225 -0.60 -2.79 5.83
N PHE A 226 -1.21 -1.73 5.28
CA PHE A 226 -1.20 -0.41 5.89
C PHE A 226 -1.80 -0.41 7.31
N ASN A 227 -2.90 -1.15 7.51
CA ASN A 227 -3.54 -1.32 8.81
C ASN A 227 -2.64 -2.03 9.82
N VAL A 228 -2.00 -3.12 9.41
CA VAL A 228 -1.02 -3.83 10.26
C VAL A 228 0.12 -2.89 10.63
N MET A 229 0.71 -2.17 9.66
CA MET A 229 1.77 -1.21 9.91
C MET A 229 1.37 -0.12 10.91
N CYS A 230 0.18 0.49 10.75
CA CYS A 230 -0.28 1.48 11.73
C CYS A 230 -0.46 0.85 13.11
N ASN A 231 -1.10 -0.31 13.23
CA ASN A 231 -1.31 -0.96 14.51
C ASN A 231 0.02 -1.31 15.20
N GLU A 232 0.94 -1.92 14.46
CA GLU A 232 2.25 -2.34 14.96
C GLU A 232 3.13 -1.16 15.33
N LEU A 233 2.97 0.03 14.73
CA LEU A 233 3.75 1.24 15.04
C LEU A 233 3.05 2.18 16.04
N SER A 234 1.74 2.02 16.25
CA SER A 234 0.96 2.81 17.23
C SER A 234 1.21 2.40 18.66
N ARG A 235 1.31 1.09 18.90
CA ARG A 235 1.34 0.52 20.23
C ARG A 235 2.74 0.67 20.82
N ALA A 236 2.88 1.24 22.01
CA ALA A 236 4.07 0.97 22.80
C ALA A 236 3.93 -0.48 23.29
N LYS A 237 4.71 -1.42 22.74
CA LYS A 237 4.80 -2.77 23.32
C LYS A 237 5.55 -2.66 24.64
N GLU A 238 5.19 -3.49 25.63
CA GLU A 238 5.91 -3.52 26.90
C GLU A 238 7.41 -3.77 26.64
N GLY A 239 8.26 -2.85 27.12
CA GLY A 239 9.71 -2.91 26.89
C GLY A 239 10.23 -2.25 25.60
N GLU A 240 9.35 -1.78 24.70
CA GLU A 240 9.77 -1.07 23.48
C GLU A 240 9.55 0.45 23.56
N ALA A 241 10.49 1.21 23.01
CA ALA A 241 10.38 2.66 22.93
C ALA A 241 9.26 3.11 21.98
N ARG A 242 8.57 4.19 22.33
CA ARG A 242 7.49 4.75 21.52
C ARG A 242 8.05 5.36 20.25
N VAL A 243 7.45 5.01 19.11
CA VAL A 243 7.80 5.56 17.81
C VAL A 243 6.92 6.76 17.49
N SER A 244 7.52 7.93 17.31
CA SER A 244 6.80 9.13 16.84
C SER A 244 6.50 8.99 15.35
N HIS A 245 5.23 9.15 14.98
CA HIS A 245 4.81 8.97 13.61
C HIS A 245 3.65 9.90 13.24
N LYS A 246 3.52 10.21 11.95
CA LYS A 246 2.34 10.85 11.36
C LYS A 246 1.72 9.91 10.34
N ARG A 247 0.39 9.97 10.20
CA ARG A 247 -0.33 9.22 9.17
C ARG A 247 -1.03 10.19 8.26
N PHE A 248 -0.94 9.91 6.96
CA PHE A 248 -1.57 10.72 5.95
C PHE A 248 -2.30 9.86 4.93
N PHE A 249 -3.41 10.41 4.45
CA PHE A 249 -4.02 10.01 3.19
C PHE A 249 -3.52 10.93 2.08
N LEU A 250 -2.87 10.35 1.08
CA LEU A 250 -2.46 11.04 -0.15
C LEU A 250 -3.45 10.72 -1.26
N HIS A 251 -3.99 11.79 -1.84
CA HIS A 251 -4.90 11.70 -2.97
C HIS A 251 -4.50 12.69 -4.07
N ARG A 252 -4.69 12.31 -5.33
CA ARG A 252 -4.45 13.15 -6.51
C ARG A 252 -5.77 13.31 -7.28
N PRO A 253 -6.51 14.41 -7.05
CA PRO A 253 -7.73 14.67 -7.80
C PRO A 253 -7.44 14.83 -9.30
N ASN A 254 -8.22 14.15 -10.14
CA ASN A 254 -8.43 14.42 -11.57
C ASN A 254 -7.20 14.47 -12.50
N GLY A 255 -6.02 14.01 -12.08
CA GLY A 255 -4.83 14.03 -12.95
C GLY A 255 -4.20 15.43 -13.16
N ASP A 256 -4.87 16.51 -12.75
CA ASP A 256 -4.53 17.94 -12.93
C ASP A 256 -3.34 18.44 -12.08
N GLY A 257 -2.35 17.58 -11.81
CA GLY A 257 -1.09 17.95 -11.17
C GLY A 257 -1.17 18.32 -9.67
N THR A 258 -2.36 18.46 -9.10
CA THR A 258 -2.53 18.82 -7.67
C THR A 258 -2.57 17.57 -6.80
N TYR A 259 -1.82 17.60 -5.69
CA TYR A 259 -1.80 16.55 -4.67
C TYR A 259 -2.46 17.08 -3.40
N THR A 260 -3.20 16.21 -2.71
CA THR A 260 -3.87 16.50 -1.44
C THR A 260 -3.34 15.58 -0.36
N LEU A 261 -2.94 16.15 0.78
CA LEU A 261 -2.47 15.42 1.96
C LEU A 261 -3.38 15.74 3.14
N ARG A 262 -3.96 14.71 3.74
CA ARG A 262 -4.89 14.80 4.88
C ARG A 262 -4.35 13.97 6.03
N ALA A 263 -4.22 14.57 7.21
CA ALA A 263 -3.88 13.83 8.43
C ALA A 263 -4.99 12.85 8.80
N THR A 264 -4.63 11.68 9.29
CA THR A 264 -5.57 10.65 9.73
C THR A 264 -5.10 9.99 11.04
N GLU A 265 -6.05 9.62 11.89
CA GLU A 265 -5.80 8.75 13.06
C GLU A 265 -6.44 7.36 12.86
N ASP A 266 -7.51 7.26 12.05
CA ASP A 266 -8.26 6.03 11.85
C ASP A 266 -7.66 5.19 10.73
N THR A 267 -7.26 3.95 11.03
CA THR A 267 -6.71 3.04 10.01
C THR A 267 -7.78 2.21 9.30
N PRO A 268 -8.85 1.71 9.95
CA PRO A 268 -9.88 0.93 9.26
C PRO A 268 -10.88 1.77 8.43
N PHE A 269 -11.08 3.04 8.80
CA PHE A 269 -12.20 3.85 8.29
C PHE A 269 -12.00 4.31 6.84
N PHE A 270 -10.76 4.58 6.42
CA PHE A 270 -10.52 5.16 5.10
C PHE A 270 -10.72 4.18 3.96
N HIS A 271 -10.46 2.89 4.14
CA HIS A 271 -10.60 1.95 3.02
C HIS A 271 -12.06 1.80 2.58
N HIS A 272 -12.98 1.54 3.51
CA HIS A 272 -14.40 1.40 3.16
C HIS A 272 -15.01 2.70 2.69
N VAL A 273 -14.71 3.80 3.38
CA VAL A 273 -15.35 5.08 3.13
C VAL A 273 -14.78 5.73 1.87
N ALA A 274 -13.47 5.60 1.57
CA ALA A 274 -12.91 6.09 0.31
C ALA A 274 -13.21 5.14 -0.86
N SER A 275 -13.27 3.82 -0.69
CA SER A 275 -13.85 2.93 -1.72
C SER A 275 -15.32 3.27 -1.98
N LEU A 276 -16.11 3.58 -0.95
CA LEU A 276 -17.50 4.02 -1.11
C LEU A 276 -17.59 5.36 -1.85
N ALA A 277 -16.68 6.29 -1.58
CA ALA A 277 -16.60 7.56 -2.31
C ALA A 277 -16.13 7.38 -3.76
N GLU A 278 -15.23 6.44 -4.05
CA GLU A 278 -14.87 6.05 -5.42
C GLU A 278 -16.06 5.41 -6.14
N LEU A 279 -16.82 4.54 -5.47
CA LEU A 279 -18.05 3.96 -6.03
C LEU A 279 -19.09 5.05 -6.33
N GLN A 280 -19.26 6.05 -5.47
CA GLN A 280 -20.16 7.18 -5.73
C GLN A 280 -19.71 7.99 -6.95
N ARG A 281 -18.40 8.23 -7.08
CA ARG A 281 -17.86 8.93 -8.24
C ARG A 281 -18.03 8.11 -9.53
N ALA A 282 -17.79 6.79 -9.46
CA ALA A 282 -18.01 5.89 -10.59
C ALA A 282 -19.50 5.78 -10.97
N ALA A 283 -20.39 5.94 -9.99
CA ALA A 283 -21.84 5.94 -10.17
C ALA A 283 -22.41 7.26 -10.71
N ASP A 284 -21.61 8.33 -10.82
CA ASP A 284 -22.03 9.63 -11.36
C ASP A 284 -22.67 9.47 -12.75
N PRO A 285 -23.94 9.85 -12.95
CA PRO A 285 -24.65 9.63 -14.21
C PRO A 285 -24.07 10.38 -15.43
N LYS A 286 -23.29 11.43 -15.21
CA LYS A 286 -22.76 12.31 -16.27
C LYS A 286 -21.33 11.94 -16.67
N ASN A 287 -20.50 11.58 -15.70
CA ASN A 287 -19.05 11.42 -15.87
C ASN A 287 -18.51 10.07 -15.39
N GLY A 288 -19.34 9.25 -14.74
CA GLY A 288 -18.95 7.98 -14.16
C GLY A 288 -19.05 6.81 -15.15
N LYS A 289 -18.21 5.79 -14.93
CA LYS A 289 -18.30 4.50 -15.62
C LYS A 289 -18.37 3.39 -14.59
N LEU A 290 -19.27 2.44 -14.79
CA LEU A 290 -19.46 1.30 -13.90
C LEU A 290 -19.03 0.00 -14.58
N TYR A 291 -18.25 -0.79 -13.85
CA TYR A 291 -17.73 -2.09 -14.27
C TYR A 291 -18.18 -3.15 -13.29
N THR A 292 -18.36 -4.40 -13.75
CA THR A 292 -18.87 -5.52 -12.93
C THR A 292 -18.17 -5.67 -11.58
N PHE A 293 -16.85 -5.44 -11.50
CA PHE A 293 -16.09 -5.50 -10.23
C PHE A 293 -16.54 -4.48 -9.17
N HIS A 294 -17.24 -3.40 -9.54
CA HIS A 294 -17.82 -2.46 -8.56
C HIS A 294 -18.88 -3.13 -7.68
N PHE A 295 -19.61 -4.15 -8.17
CA PHE A 295 -20.51 -4.94 -7.32
C PHE A 295 -19.74 -5.72 -6.25
N ASN A 296 -18.53 -6.22 -6.55
CA ASN A 296 -17.66 -6.89 -5.56
C ASN A 296 -17.26 -5.89 -4.47
N ALA A 297 -16.85 -4.69 -4.88
CA ALA A 297 -16.44 -3.64 -3.95
C ALA A 297 -17.59 -3.21 -3.03
N LEU A 298 -18.79 -2.98 -3.59
CA LEU A 298 -19.98 -2.63 -2.82
C LEU A 298 -20.36 -3.73 -1.84
N ARG A 299 -20.40 -5.00 -2.30
CA ARG A 299 -20.67 -6.15 -1.45
C ARG A 299 -19.70 -6.26 -0.28
N SER A 300 -18.40 -6.14 -0.53
CA SER A 300 -17.37 -6.21 0.52
C SER A 300 -17.55 -5.11 1.58
N ILE A 301 -17.93 -3.90 1.16
CA ILE A 301 -18.26 -2.80 2.09
C ILE A 301 -19.50 -3.14 2.92
N MET A 302 -20.55 -3.67 2.30
CA MET A 302 -21.79 -4.05 2.99
C MET A 302 -21.59 -5.23 3.97
N GLU A 303 -20.79 -6.24 3.62
CA GLU A 303 -20.44 -7.36 4.51
C GLU A 303 -19.67 -6.86 5.75
N LYS A 304 -18.71 -5.96 5.56
CA LYS A 304 -17.96 -5.38 6.67
C LYS A 304 -18.79 -4.43 7.52
N THR A 305 -19.76 -3.74 6.91
CA THR A 305 -20.75 -2.94 7.62
C THR A 305 -21.62 -3.85 8.49
N ALA A 306 -22.13 -4.97 7.96
CA ALA A 306 -22.89 -5.94 8.75
C ALA A 306 -22.06 -6.50 9.91
N SER A 307 -20.80 -6.88 9.65
CA SER A 307 -19.86 -7.35 10.67
C SER A 307 -19.62 -6.31 11.77
N PHE A 308 -19.47 -5.03 11.41
CA PHE A 308 -19.32 -3.92 12.37
C PHE A 308 -20.53 -3.78 13.30
N PHE A 309 -21.74 -4.00 12.80
CA PHE A 309 -22.96 -4.02 13.60
C PHE A 309 -23.23 -5.36 14.32
N GLY A 310 -22.28 -6.32 14.27
CA GLY A 310 -22.40 -7.61 14.96
C GLY A 310 -23.25 -8.65 14.25
N HIS A 311 -23.48 -8.49 12.94
CA HIS A 311 -24.24 -9.43 12.12
C HIS A 311 -23.34 -10.33 11.27
N ALA A 312 -23.77 -11.58 11.06
CA ALA A 312 -22.98 -12.61 10.39
C ALA A 312 -22.97 -12.47 8.85
N ASP A 313 -23.95 -11.77 8.27
CA ASP A 313 -24.09 -11.68 6.82
C ASP A 313 -24.66 -10.34 6.35
N ILE A 314 -24.53 -10.10 5.04
CA ILE A 314 -25.01 -8.90 4.35
C ILE A 314 -26.54 -8.73 4.38
N SER A 315 -27.31 -9.76 4.78
CA SER A 315 -28.77 -9.67 4.85
C SER A 315 -29.23 -8.61 5.83
N PHE A 316 -28.43 -8.31 6.86
CA PHE A 316 -28.65 -7.17 7.74
C PHE A 316 -28.71 -5.86 6.95
N CYS A 317 -27.69 -5.60 6.12
CA CYS A 317 -27.63 -4.40 5.30
C CYS A 317 -28.82 -4.34 4.34
N LEU A 318 -29.16 -5.46 3.68
CA LEU A 318 -30.29 -5.53 2.74
C LEU A 318 -31.65 -5.29 3.42
N LYS A 319 -31.89 -5.87 4.59
CA LYS A 319 -33.11 -5.64 5.39
C LYS A 319 -33.20 -4.20 5.85
N ALA A 320 -32.07 -3.58 6.19
CA ALA A 320 -32.02 -2.19 6.64
C ALA A 320 -32.40 -1.18 5.54
N LEU A 321 -32.24 -1.53 4.25
CA LEU A 321 -32.62 -0.66 3.11
C LEU A 321 -34.15 -0.47 2.97
N ASN A 322 -34.96 -1.15 3.78
CA ASN A 322 -36.40 -0.90 3.98
C ASN A 322 -37.25 -0.91 2.69
N ASN A 323 -36.92 -1.81 1.77
CA ASN A 323 -37.63 -1.98 0.51
C ASN A 323 -37.87 -3.47 0.25
N GLU A 324 -39.01 -3.99 0.69
CA GLU A 324 -39.36 -5.42 0.59
C GLU A 324 -39.51 -5.89 -0.87
N GLU A 325 -39.93 -5.00 -1.77
CA GLU A 325 -40.07 -5.31 -3.20
C GLU A 325 -38.71 -5.51 -3.89
N ASP A 326 -37.68 -4.79 -3.42
CA ASP A 326 -36.37 -4.77 -4.06
C ASP A 326 -35.33 -5.68 -3.37
N LEU A 327 -35.63 -6.22 -2.20
CA LEU A 327 -34.70 -7.04 -1.40
C LEU A 327 -34.25 -8.29 -2.16
N ALA A 328 -35.18 -8.98 -2.83
CA ALA A 328 -34.88 -10.17 -3.63
C ALA A 328 -34.03 -9.80 -4.86
N LEU A 329 -34.31 -8.67 -5.50
CA LEU A 329 -33.57 -8.16 -6.66
C LEU A 329 -32.15 -7.76 -6.28
N TYR A 330 -31.97 -7.00 -5.19
CA TYR A 330 -30.67 -6.58 -4.67
C TYR A 330 -29.82 -7.77 -4.24
N ASN A 331 -30.40 -8.72 -3.50
CA ASN A 331 -29.69 -9.91 -3.09
C ASN A 331 -29.25 -10.75 -4.30
N ARG A 332 -30.13 -10.89 -5.30
CA ARG A 332 -29.81 -11.60 -6.54
C ARG A 332 -28.72 -10.90 -7.34
N ALA A 333 -28.80 -9.58 -7.50
CA ALA A 333 -27.81 -8.79 -8.22
C ALA A 333 -26.44 -8.83 -7.55
N LEU A 334 -26.39 -8.60 -6.22
CA LEU A 334 -25.16 -8.70 -5.46
C LEU A 334 -24.60 -10.12 -5.57
N ASN A 335 -25.38 -11.18 -5.42
CA ASN A 335 -24.84 -12.55 -5.54
C ASN A 335 -24.35 -12.88 -6.95
N LEU A 336 -25.12 -12.59 -8.00
CA LEU A 336 -24.77 -12.95 -9.37
C LEU A 336 -23.61 -12.11 -9.92
N LEU A 337 -23.64 -10.79 -9.69
CA LEU A 337 -22.67 -9.87 -10.26
C LEU A 337 -21.41 -9.75 -9.39
N SER A 338 -21.46 -10.21 -8.12
CA SER A 338 -20.25 -10.26 -7.28
C SER A 338 -19.45 -11.56 -7.35
N HIS A 339 -20.07 -12.65 -7.81
CA HIS A 339 -19.44 -13.99 -7.87
C HIS A 339 -19.17 -14.45 -9.31
N GLY A 340 -19.44 -13.61 -10.30
CA GLY A 340 -19.03 -13.90 -11.67
C GLY A 340 -17.53 -14.11 -11.71
N LYS A 341 -17.06 -15.16 -12.39
CA LYS A 341 -15.64 -15.46 -12.67
C LYS A 341 -14.93 -14.37 -13.52
N TYR A 342 -15.43 -13.13 -13.49
CA TYR A 342 -14.91 -12.02 -14.25
C TYR A 342 -13.75 -11.43 -13.47
N ALA A 343 -12.57 -11.84 -13.92
CA ALA A 343 -11.29 -11.48 -13.38
C ALA A 343 -11.16 -9.98 -13.19
N ILE A 344 -10.58 -9.60 -12.06
CA ILE A 344 -10.01 -8.27 -11.76
C ILE A 344 -9.10 -7.77 -12.91
N HIS A 345 -8.66 -8.67 -13.79
CA HIS A 345 -7.75 -8.44 -14.89
C HIS A 345 -8.42 -7.99 -16.21
N GLU A 346 -9.74 -8.14 -16.39
CA GLU A 346 -10.48 -7.63 -17.56
C GLU A 346 -11.79 -6.93 -17.15
N PRO A 347 -11.78 -5.60 -16.96
CA PRO A 347 -12.97 -4.87 -16.52
C PRO A 347 -14.01 -4.77 -17.64
N THR A 348 -15.12 -5.50 -17.51
CA THR A 348 -16.28 -5.39 -18.40
C THR A 348 -17.20 -4.25 -17.94
N GLU A 349 -17.45 -3.27 -18.81
CA GLU A 349 -18.39 -2.18 -18.55
C GLU A 349 -19.82 -2.75 -18.42
N MET A 350 -20.55 -2.30 -17.41
CA MET A 350 -21.91 -2.77 -17.16
C MET A 350 -22.89 -2.23 -18.22
N GLY A 351 -23.85 -3.04 -18.65
CA GLY A 351 -25.02 -2.54 -19.40
C GLY A 351 -25.91 -1.63 -18.54
N GLU A 352 -26.74 -0.81 -19.19
CA GLU A 352 -27.56 0.24 -18.54
C GLU A 352 -28.36 -0.27 -17.33
N ASP A 353 -29.07 -1.39 -17.48
CA ASP A 353 -29.87 -1.99 -16.40
C ASP A 353 -29.03 -2.30 -15.14
N ASN A 354 -27.81 -2.81 -15.32
CA ASN A 354 -26.91 -3.13 -14.21
C ASN A 354 -26.31 -1.86 -13.59
N GLN A 355 -26.07 -0.82 -14.39
CA GLN A 355 -25.62 0.48 -13.89
C GLN A 355 -26.67 1.14 -13.00
N ASP A 356 -27.92 1.16 -13.45
CA ASP A 356 -29.02 1.76 -12.70
C ASP A 356 -29.32 0.99 -11.43
N LEU A 357 -29.26 -0.34 -11.49
CA LEU A 357 -29.38 -1.19 -10.31
C LEU A 357 -28.26 -0.94 -9.30
N PHE A 358 -27.02 -0.80 -9.77
CA PHE A 358 -25.88 -0.46 -8.91
C PHE A 358 -26.06 0.90 -8.24
N ARG A 359 -26.44 1.93 -9.00
CA ARG A 359 -26.71 3.28 -8.49
C ARG A 359 -27.78 3.28 -7.41
N ARG A 360 -28.86 2.51 -7.60
CA ARG A 360 -29.96 2.40 -6.63
C ARG A 360 -29.49 1.76 -5.32
N ILE A 361 -28.80 0.61 -5.40
CA ILE A 361 -28.26 -0.08 -4.21
C ILE A 361 -27.28 0.82 -3.45
N LEU A 362 -26.36 1.47 -4.16
CA LEU A 362 -25.37 2.36 -3.56
C LEU A 362 -26.04 3.58 -2.89
N GLY A 363 -27.03 4.18 -3.55
CA GLY A 363 -27.78 5.33 -3.03
C GLY A 363 -28.55 4.99 -1.76
N ASP A 364 -29.28 3.87 -1.76
CA ASP A 364 -30.02 3.39 -0.59
C ASP A 364 -29.08 3.09 0.56
N PHE A 365 -27.95 2.41 0.27
CA PHE A 365 -26.96 2.04 1.27
C PHE A 365 -26.30 3.24 1.94
N VAL A 366 -25.85 4.23 1.16
CA VAL A 366 -25.25 5.45 1.71
C VAL A 366 -26.27 6.27 2.52
N THR A 367 -27.50 6.39 2.01
CA THR A 367 -28.57 7.14 2.69
C THR A 367 -28.95 6.49 4.02
N LYS A 368 -29.03 5.17 4.06
CA LYS A 368 -29.43 4.43 5.26
C LYS A 368 -28.40 4.50 6.37
N PHE A 369 -27.13 4.28 6.05
CA PHE A 369 -26.06 4.15 7.04
C PHE A 369 -25.30 5.46 7.30
N GLN A 370 -25.60 6.53 6.55
CA GLN A 370 -25.12 7.90 6.78
C GLN A 370 -23.60 8.01 6.99
N PHE A 371 -22.83 7.38 6.11
CA PHE A 371 -21.37 7.46 6.16
C PHE A 371 -20.88 8.91 6.01
N ASP A 372 -19.98 9.35 6.90
CA ASP A 372 -19.25 10.61 6.72
C ASP A 372 -18.14 10.40 5.68
N LEU A 373 -18.49 10.62 4.42
CA LEU A 373 -17.59 10.41 3.30
C LEU A 373 -16.53 11.53 3.27
N PRO A 374 -15.23 11.20 3.11
CA PRO A 374 -14.21 12.22 2.99
C PRO A 374 -14.54 13.08 1.78
N GLU A 375 -14.48 14.41 1.93
CA GLU A 375 -14.60 15.32 0.78
C GLU A 375 -13.45 15.02 -0.21
N ILE A 376 -13.73 14.17 -1.20
CA ILE A 376 -12.92 14.00 -2.40
C ILE A 376 -13.40 15.12 -3.31
N MET A 377 -12.69 16.26 -3.29
CA MET A 377 -13.17 17.51 -3.91
C MET A 377 -13.78 17.27 -5.30
N GLY A 378 -15.07 17.57 -5.45
CA GLY A 378 -15.81 17.48 -6.72
C GLY A 378 -17.29 17.13 -6.60
N ALA A 379 -17.73 16.47 -5.53
CA ALA A 379 -19.15 16.25 -5.27
C ALA A 379 -19.70 17.40 -4.43
N GLU A 380 -20.52 18.27 -5.02
CA GLU A 380 -21.53 18.96 -4.22
C GLU A 380 -22.33 17.86 -3.50
N ALA A 381 -22.42 17.95 -2.18
CA ALA A 381 -23.29 17.09 -1.41
C ALA A 381 -24.67 17.17 -2.05
N VAL A 382 -25.17 16.06 -2.60
CA VAL A 382 -26.57 15.97 -3.02
C VAL A 382 -27.36 16.20 -1.74
N ALA A 383 -27.90 17.41 -1.59
CA ALA A 383 -28.72 17.76 -0.46
C ALA A 383 -29.88 16.76 -0.41
N ALA A 384 -29.97 16.02 0.69
CA ALA A 384 -31.10 15.14 0.95
C ALA A 384 -32.38 15.96 0.78
N ALA A 385 -33.20 15.60 -0.20
CA ALA A 385 -34.50 16.23 -0.38
C ALA A 385 -35.33 15.99 0.90
N PRO A 386 -35.96 17.02 1.48
CA PRO A 386 -36.74 16.84 2.69
C PRO A 386 -37.93 15.93 2.38
N ALA A 387 -38.13 14.93 3.23
CA ALA A 387 -39.29 14.05 3.18
C ALA A 387 -40.57 14.91 3.20
N LYS A 388 -41.43 14.76 2.18
CA LYS A 388 -42.75 15.38 2.19
C LYS A 388 -43.52 14.85 3.40
N ALA A 389 -43.82 15.75 4.33
CA ALA A 389 -44.76 15.48 5.40
C ALA A 389 -46.12 15.13 4.79
N ALA A 390 -46.65 13.97 5.15
CA ALA A 390 -48.02 13.60 4.85
C ALA A 390 -48.95 14.60 5.56
N ALA A 391 -49.74 15.34 4.78
CA ALA A 391 -50.83 16.13 5.32
C ALA A 391 -51.95 15.17 5.76
N ALA A 392 -52.49 15.47 6.94
CA ALA A 392 -53.59 14.77 7.60
C ALA A 392 -54.91 14.85 6.82
#